data_AF-A0A5C3KPM7-F1
#
_entry.id   AF-A0A5C3KPM7-F1
#
_cell.length_a   1.000
_cell.length_b   1.000
_cell.length_c   1.000
_cell.angle_alpha   90.00
_cell.angle_beta   90.00
_cell.angle_gamma   90.00
#
_symmetry.space_group_name_H-M   'P 1'
#
loop_
_entity.id
_entity.type
_entity.pdbx_description
1 polymer ?
#
loop_
_entity_poly.entity_id
_entity_poly.type
_entity_poly.pdbx_seq_one_letter_code
_entity_poly.pdbx_strand_id
1 'polypeptide(L)'
;MEDQERTRIDARIAVLEAQIQDLRFERNTLSVTSKLPPELLGRVFLYHQKNNPGQHYSGVPTVYKISHVSRYWRAVALNCPQLWSTID
;
A
#
# COMPACT_ATOMS: atom_id res chain seq x y z
N MET A 1 -18.73 30.59 -15.85
CA MET A 1 -18.30 29.78 -17.01
C MET A 1 -16.99 29.06 -16.70
N GLU A 2 -15.98 29.75 -16.16
CA GLU A 2 -14.69 29.14 -15.76
C GLU A 2 -14.81 28.03 -14.70
N ASP A 3 -15.67 28.20 -13.69
CA ASP A 3 -15.89 27.18 -12.64
C ASP A 3 -16.52 25.88 -13.16
N GLN A 4 -17.32 25.98 -14.23
CA GLN A 4 -17.96 24.83 -14.85
C GLN A 4 -16.94 23.99 -15.63
N GLU A 5 -15.99 24.64 -16.32
CA GLU A 5 -14.88 23.95 -17.00
C GLU A 5 -13.91 23.32 -16.02
N ARG A 6 -13.57 24.00 -14.90
CA ARG A 6 -12.78 23.40 -13.81
C ARG A 6 -13.42 22.12 -13.27
N THR A 7 -14.71 22.19 -12.96
CA THR A 7 -15.48 21.04 -12.45
C THR A 7 -15.49 19.88 -13.45
N ARG A 8 -15.62 20.17 -14.75
CA ARG A 8 -15.58 19.16 -15.80
C ARG A 8 -14.21 18.48 -15.90
N ILE A 9 -13.13 19.27 -15.81
CA ILE A 9 -11.76 18.74 -15.82
C ILE A 9 -11.53 17.87 -14.58
N ASP A 10 -11.92 18.33 -13.39
CA ASP A 10 -11.77 17.58 -12.14
C ASP A 10 -12.55 16.26 -12.17
N ALA A 11 -13.78 16.27 -12.68
CA ALA A 11 -14.56 15.06 -12.87
C ALA A 11 -13.87 14.08 -13.85
N ARG A 12 -13.26 14.59 -14.91
CA ARG A 12 -12.51 13.75 -15.87
C ARG A 12 -11.24 13.17 -15.24
N ILE A 13 -10.53 13.96 -14.41
CA ILE A 13 -9.37 13.49 -13.65
C ILE A 13 -9.80 12.36 -12.72
N ALA A 14 -10.85 12.54 -11.93
CA ALA A 14 -11.33 11.53 -10.99
C ALA A 14 -11.68 10.20 -11.69
N VAL A 15 -12.33 10.26 -12.86
CA VAL A 15 -12.64 9.06 -13.66
C VAL A 15 -11.37 8.36 -14.14
N LEU A 16 -10.40 9.11 -14.66
CA LEU A 16 -9.14 8.54 -15.15
C LEU A 16 -8.30 7.96 -14.01
N GLU A 17 -8.27 8.62 -12.85
CA GLU A 17 -7.59 8.12 -11.65
C GLU A 17 -8.19 6.81 -11.16
N ALA A 18 -9.53 6.69 -11.14
CA ALA A 18 -10.20 5.44 -10.80
C ALA A 18 -9.79 4.30 -11.76
N GLN A 19 -9.77 4.56 -13.06
CA GLN A 19 -9.32 3.57 -14.06
C GLN A 19 -7.85 3.17 -13.85
N ILE A 20 -6.97 4.13 -13.54
CA ILE A 20 -5.57 3.86 -13.22
C ILE A 20 -5.45 3.00 -11.95
N GLN A 21 -6.28 3.26 -10.93
CA GLN A 21 -6.28 2.47 -9.70
C GLN A 21 -6.71 1.01 -9.97
N ASP A 22 -7.72 0.80 -10.80
CA ASP A 22 -8.19 -0.55 -11.18
C ASP A 22 -7.11 -1.32 -11.96
N LEU A 23 -6.51 -0.69 -12.97
CA LEU A 23 -5.42 -1.30 -13.74
C LEU A 23 -4.19 -1.61 -12.86
N ARG A 24 -3.86 -0.72 -11.91
CA ARG A 24 -2.79 -0.98 -10.94
C ARG A 24 -3.13 -2.16 -10.04
N PHE A 25 -4.39 -2.30 -9.64
CA PHE A 25 -4.83 -3.44 -8.84
C PHE A 25 -4.70 -4.74 -9.63
N GLU A 26 -5.20 -4.81 -10.86
CA GLU A 26 -5.06 -5.98 -11.73
C GLU A 26 -3.59 -6.34 -11.95
N ARG A 27 -2.74 -5.36 -12.25
CA ARG A 27 -1.31 -5.60 -12.36
C ARG A 27 -0.72 -6.15 -11.06
N ASN A 28 -1.15 -5.62 -9.91
CA ASN A 28 -0.66 -6.09 -8.61
C ASN A 28 -1.09 -7.53 -8.32
N THR A 29 -2.26 -8.00 -8.77
CA THR A 29 -2.66 -9.42 -8.59
C THR A 29 -1.77 -10.38 -9.38
N LEU A 30 -1.14 -9.92 -10.45
CA LEU A 30 -0.18 -10.71 -11.24
C LEU A 30 1.20 -10.81 -10.59
N SER A 31 1.51 -9.94 -9.62
CA SER A 31 2.78 -9.95 -8.88
C SER A 31 2.98 -11.25 -8.11
N VAL A 32 4.22 -11.73 -8.04
CA VAL A 32 4.62 -12.88 -7.21
C VAL A 32 4.22 -12.66 -5.75
N THR A 33 4.34 -11.43 -5.25
CA THR A 33 4.03 -11.10 -3.86
C THR A 33 2.53 -11.18 -3.53
N SER A 34 1.66 -11.10 -4.54
CA SER A 34 0.20 -11.27 -4.37
C SER A 34 -0.24 -12.74 -4.47
N LYS A 35 0.65 -13.62 -4.90
CA LYS A 35 0.42 -15.07 -4.97
C LYS A 35 0.89 -15.81 -3.72
N LEU A 36 1.64 -15.12 -2.84
CA LEU A 36 2.07 -15.69 -1.58
C LEU A 36 0.87 -15.81 -0.63
N PRO A 37 0.78 -16.90 0.17
CA PRO A 37 -0.12 -16.95 1.31
C PRO A 37 0.11 -15.77 2.27
N PRO A 38 -0.93 -15.25 2.92
CA PRO A 38 -0.83 -14.10 3.81
C PRO A 38 0.16 -14.34 4.97
N GLU A 39 0.32 -15.58 5.44
CA GLU A 39 1.26 -15.94 6.49
C GLU A 39 2.72 -15.80 6.06
N LEU A 40 3.03 -16.21 4.82
CA LEU A 40 4.39 -16.08 4.28
C LEU A 40 4.72 -14.62 4.02
N LEU A 41 3.77 -13.87 3.47
CA LEU A 41 3.94 -12.44 3.25
C LEU A 41 4.11 -11.68 4.57
N GLY A 42 3.34 -12.02 5.61
CA GLY A 42 3.51 -11.48 6.96
C GLY A 42 4.88 -11.79 7.57
N ARG A 43 5.42 -13.00 7.38
CA ARG A 43 6.80 -13.34 7.80
C ARG A 43 7.85 -12.49 7.08
N VAL A 44 7.66 -12.23 5.78
CA VAL A 44 8.54 -11.33 5.03
C VAL A 44 8.51 -9.92 5.61
N PHE A 45 7.33 -9.40 5.96
CA PHE A 45 7.19 -8.08 6.59
C PHE A 45 7.92 -8.01 7.93
N LEU A 46 7.75 -9.03 8.78
CA LEU A 46 8.41 -9.11 10.08
C LEU A 46 9.93 -9.22 9.94
N TYR A 47 10.41 -10.02 8.98
CA TYR A 47 11.82 -10.13 8.67
C TYR A 47 12.37 -8.78 8.20
N HIS A 48 11.64 -8.06 7.35
CA HIS A 48 12.05 -6.74 6.89
C HIS A 48 12.15 -5.73 8.04
N GLN A 49 11.17 -5.69 8.95
CA GLN A 49 11.18 -4.81 10.12
C GLN A 49 12.32 -5.12 11.09
N LYS A 50 12.61 -6.41 11.34
CA LYS A 50 13.69 -6.83 12.24
C LYS A 50 15.10 -6.56 11.71
N ASN A 51 15.30 -6.69 10.39
CA ASN A 51 16.62 -6.53 9.77
C ASN A 51 16.91 -5.10 9.31
N ASN A 52 15.91 -4.21 9.32
CA ASN A 52 16.09 -2.79 9.02
C ASN A 52 15.60 -1.91 10.20
N PRO A 53 16.07 -2.16 11.45
CA PRO A 53 15.75 -1.29 12.57
C PRO A 53 16.42 0.06 12.30
N GLY A 54 15.65 1.11 12.06
CA GLY A 54 16.21 2.43 11.75
C GLY A 54 16.03 2.93 10.32
N GLN A 55 15.42 2.18 9.38
CA GLN A 55 15.04 2.73 8.06
C GLN A 55 13.81 3.68 8.12
N HIS A 56 13.75 4.51 9.16
CA HIS A 56 12.90 5.69 9.25
C HIS A 56 13.53 6.84 8.47
N TYR A 57 13.92 6.63 7.20
CA TYR A 57 14.46 7.68 6.32
C TYR A 57 13.57 8.94 6.23
N SER A 58 12.34 8.88 6.75
CA SER A 58 11.36 9.96 6.79
C SER A 58 10.64 10.11 8.15
N GLY A 59 11.13 9.47 9.23
CA GLY A 59 10.40 9.41 10.52
C GLY A 59 9.12 8.54 10.50
N VAL A 60 8.79 7.92 9.36
CA VAL A 60 7.61 7.06 9.20
C VAL A 60 8.00 5.61 9.46
N PRO A 61 7.36 4.91 10.42
CA PRO A 61 7.62 3.50 10.68
C PRO A 61 7.45 2.61 9.45
N THR A 62 8.32 1.61 9.34
CA THR A 62 8.39 0.66 8.22
C THR A 62 7.06 -0.02 7.93
N VAL A 63 6.26 -0.30 8.97
CA VAL A 63 4.93 -0.91 8.85
C VAL A 63 3.96 -0.06 8.01
N TYR A 64 4.06 1.28 8.07
CA TYR A 64 3.25 2.16 7.23
C TYR A 64 3.68 2.04 5.77
N LYS A 65 4.99 2.07 5.49
CA LYS A 65 5.49 1.92 4.11
C LYS A 65 4.99 0.62 3.47
N ILE A 66 5.06 -0.49 4.21
CA ILE A 66 4.54 -1.80 3.77
C ILE A 66 3.03 -1.72 3.49
N SER A 67 2.27 -1.08 4.38
CA SER A 67 0.80 -0.95 4.27
C SER A 67 0.33 -0.05 3.12
N HIS A 68 1.23 0.70 2.48
CA HIS A 68 0.92 1.60 1.36
C HIS A 68 1.32 1.03 -0.01
N VAL A 69 1.89 -0.17 -0.08
CA VAL A 69 2.29 -0.80 -1.36
C VAL A 69 1.09 -1.23 -2.19
N SER A 70 0.13 -1.93 -1.58
CA SER A 70 -1.09 -2.40 -2.25
C SER A 70 -2.21 -2.66 -1.25
N ARG A 71 -3.46 -2.80 -1.74
CA ARG A 71 -4.61 -3.21 -0.92
C ARG A 71 -4.37 -4.56 -0.24
N TYR A 72 -3.75 -5.51 -0.94
CA TYR A 72 -3.45 -6.83 -0.40
C TYR A 72 -2.41 -6.77 0.73
N TRP A 73 -1.31 -6.03 0.52
CA TRP A 73 -0.26 -5.85 1.54
C TRP A 73 -0.81 -5.16 2.78
N ARG A 74 -1.67 -4.15 2.61
CA ARG A 74 -2.38 -3.50 3.71
C ARG A 74 -3.22 -4.49 4.50
N ALA A 75 -4.01 -5.31 3.83
CA ALA A 75 -4.84 -6.32 4.48
C ALA A 75 -3.98 -7.31 5.30
N VAL A 76 -2.88 -7.80 4.73
CA VAL A 76 -1.97 -8.72 5.44
C VAL A 76 -1.28 -8.04 6.62
N ALA A 77 -0.81 -6.80 6.45
CA ALA A 77 -0.14 -6.05 7.52
C ALA A 77 -1.08 -5.77 8.71
N LEU A 78 -2.33 -5.38 8.43
CA LEU A 78 -3.34 -5.15 9.48
C LEU A 78 -3.73 -6.44 10.22
N ASN A 79 -3.68 -7.59 9.55
CA ASN A 79 -3.96 -8.90 10.15
C ASN A 79 -2.73 -9.54 10.82
N CYS A 80 -1.59 -8.85 10.90
CA CYS A 80 -0.37 -9.34 11.55
C CYS A 80 -0.01 -8.45 12.75
N PRO A 81 -0.56 -8.71 13.95
CA PRO A 81 -0.37 -7.87 15.14
C PRO A 81 1.09 -7.65 15.53
N GLN A 82 1.96 -8.62 15.23
CA GLN A 82 3.40 -8.55 15.52
C GLN A 82 4.11 -7.42 14.77
N LEU A 83 3.56 -6.91 13.68
CA LEU A 83 4.12 -5.73 12.98
C LEU A 83 3.89 -4.43 13.75
N TRP A 84 2.86 -4.40 14.60
CA TRP A 84 2.41 -3.22 15.33
C TRP A 84 2.79 -3.27 16.82
N SER A 85 3.50 -4.31 17.26
CA SER A 85 3.91 -4.47 18.66
C SER A 85 5.01 -3.52 19.11
N THR A 86 5.65 -2.82 18.16
CA THR A 86 6.69 -1.84 18.43
C THR A 86 6.18 -0.48 17.98
N ILE A 87 5.99 0.41 18.94
CA ILE A 87 5.64 1.81 18.73
C ILE A 87 6.94 2.57 19.00
N ASP A 88 7.52 3.16 17.94
CA ASP A 88 8.66 4.08 18.05
C ASP A 88 8.17 5.49 18.41
#